data_AF-A0AA88RF19-F1
#
_entry.id   AF-A0AA88RF19-F1
#
_cell.length_a   1.000
_cell.length_b   1.000
_cell.length_c   1.000
_cell.angle_alpha   90.00
_cell.angle_beta   90.00
_cell.angle_gamma   90.00
#
_symmetry.space_group_name_H-M   'P 1'
#
loop_
_entity.id
_entity.type
_entity.pdbx_description
1 polymer ?
#
loop_
_entity_poly.entity_id
_entity_poly.type
_entity_poly.pdbx_seq_one_letter_code
_entity_poly.pdbx_strand_id
1 'polypeptide(L)'
;MSSRSSSSRNPLSANPKDDIEDLTGDLFENLYMNSGSHASTLDRLYAWEKKLYDEVKASEMVRKEYDQKCKLLRQLESEGRSFRSIDKTRAVVKDLHSRIRVAIHRIDSISKKIEDLRDRELQPQLEELIEGYVLPLRA
;
A
#
# COMPACT_ATOMS: atom_id res chain seq x y z
N MET A 1 -44.53 37.87 4.12
CA MET A 1 -44.54 36.81 3.09
C MET A 1 -43.15 36.73 2.48
N SER A 2 -42.52 35.53 2.53
CA SER A 2 -41.47 35.01 1.62
C SER A 2 -40.11 35.74 1.60
N SER A 3 -38.92 35.10 1.57
CA SER A 3 -38.53 33.72 1.26
C SER A 3 -37.24 33.32 1.99
N ARG A 4 -37.13 32.00 2.19
CA ARG A 4 -36.10 31.27 2.92
C ARG A 4 -34.80 31.17 2.10
N SER A 5 -33.67 31.61 2.64
CA SER A 5 -32.35 31.24 2.13
C SER A 5 -32.02 29.81 2.56
N SER A 6 -31.99 28.88 1.61
CA SER A 6 -31.54 27.50 1.84
C SER A 6 -30.07 27.39 1.46
N SER A 7 -29.22 27.22 2.47
CA SER A 7 -27.80 26.90 2.29
C SER A 7 -27.66 25.47 1.78
N SER A 8 -27.07 25.32 0.60
CA SER A 8 -26.74 24.05 -0.02
C SER A 8 -25.57 23.40 0.72
N ARG A 9 -25.86 22.50 1.67
CA ARG A 9 -24.87 21.57 2.20
C ARG A 9 -24.66 20.44 1.19
N ASN A 10 -23.49 20.42 0.54
CA ASN A 10 -23.04 19.22 -0.16
C ASN A 10 -22.73 18.13 0.87
N PRO A 11 -23.24 16.89 0.72
CA PRO A 11 -22.75 15.77 1.51
C PRO A 11 -21.36 15.40 1.00
N LEU A 12 -20.36 15.60 1.85
CA LEU A 12 -19.06 14.96 1.73
C LEU A 12 -19.32 13.45 1.66
N SER A 13 -18.93 12.85 0.54
CA SER A 13 -18.83 11.41 0.38
C SER A 13 -17.76 10.92 1.36
N ALA A 14 -18.15 10.62 2.59
CA ALA A 14 -17.32 9.91 3.55
C ALA A 14 -17.11 8.51 2.97
N ASN A 15 -15.91 8.28 2.45
CA ASN A 15 -15.45 6.97 2.02
C ASN A 15 -15.16 6.19 3.30
N PRO A 16 -15.81 5.05 3.60
CA PRO A 16 -15.64 4.33 4.86
C PRO A 16 -14.34 3.51 4.91
N LYS A 17 -13.28 3.97 4.22
CA LYS A 17 -11.99 3.27 4.11
C LYS A 17 -10.88 3.87 4.95
N ASP A 18 -11.07 5.08 5.49
CA ASP A 18 -10.01 5.78 6.22
C ASP A 18 -9.90 5.29 7.68
N ASP A 19 -10.93 4.63 8.22
CA ASP A 19 -10.93 4.14 9.62
C ASP A 19 -10.15 2.82 9.83
N ILE A 20 -9.89 2.06 8.76
CA ILE A 20 -9.21 0.75 8.86
C ILE A 20 -7.69 0.92 8.87
N GLU A 21 -7.17 1.94 8.16
CA GLU A 21 -5.73 2.18 8.08
C GLU A 21 -5.15 2.63 9.43
N ASP A 22 -5.92 3.42 10.20
CA ASP A 22 -5.54 3.92 11.53
C ASP A 22 -5.55 2.78 12.58
N LEU A 23 -6.57 1.91 12.56
CA LEU A 23 -6.65 0.73 13.43
C LEU A 23 -5.53 -0.29 13.14
N THR A 24 -5.09 -0.38 11.88
CA THR A 24 -3.98 -1.25 11.49
C THR A 24 -2.64 -0.69 11.97
N GLY A 25 -2.50 0.63 12.03
CA GLY A 25 -1.34 1.31 12.63
C GLY A 25 -1.19 1.01 14.13
N ASP A 26 -2.29 1.09 14.88
CA ASP A 26 -2.32 0.82 16.32
C ASP A 26 -2.00 -0.64 16.67
N LEU A 27 -2.46 -1.60 15.85
CA LEU A 27 -2.11 -3.01 16.00
C LEU A 27 -0.62 -3.27 15.73
N PHE A 28 -0.04 -2.52 14.78
CA PHE A 28 1.38 -2.61 14.42
C PHE A 28 2.30 -2.04 15.52
N GLU A 29 1.92 -0.94 16.17
CA GLU A 29 2.60 -0.37 17.35
C GLU A 29 2.69 -1.40 18.48
N ASN A 30 1.58 -2.09 18.77
CA ASN A 30 1.53 -3.11 19.81
C ASN A 30 2.39 -4.36 19.47
N LEU A 31 2.52 -4.71 18.18
CA LEU A 31 3.39 -5.80 17.72
C LEU A 31 4.89 -5.48 17.84
N TYR A 32 5.26 -4.20 17.79
CA TYR A 32 6.65 -3.74 17.96
C TYR A 32 7.16 -3.86 19.41
N MET A 33 6.24 -3.95 20.39
CA MET A 33 6.57 -4.02 21.82
C MET A 33 6.82 -5.45 22.35
N ASN A 34 6.65 -6.49 21.51
CA ASN A 34 6.82 -7.90 21.91
C ASN A 34 8.01 -8.59 21.22
N SER A 35 9.08 -7.82 20.97
CA SER A 35 10.31 -8.31 20.34
C SER A 35 11.04 -9.29 21.28
N GLY A 36 10.94 -10.61 20.99
CA GLY A 36 11.70 -11.61 21.74
C GLY A 36 11.30 -13.07 21.51
N SER A 37 10.13 -13.36 20.94
CA SER A 37 9.70 -14.74 20.64
C SER A 37 9.64 -14.99 19.14
N HIS A 38 9.98 -16.22 18.71
CA HIS A 38 9.83 -16.69 17.32
C HIS A 38 8.45 -16.41 16.74
N ALA A 39 7.40 -16.60 17.54
CA ALA A 39 6.03 -16.32 17.12
C ALA A 39 5.83 -14.84 16.76
N SER A 40 6.40 -13.91 17.55
CA SER A 40 6.28 -12.47 17.30
C SER A 40 7.00 -12.06 16.00
N THR A 41 8.18 -12.64 15.72
CA THR A 41 8.89 -12.38 14.45
C THR A 41 8.06 -12.87 13.25
N LEU A 42 7.44 -14.04 13.34
CA LEU A 42 6.55 -14.56 12.28
C LEU A 42 5.28 -13.73 12.12
N ASP A 43 4.64 -13.29 13.21
CA ASP A 43 3.45 -12.44 13.16
C ASP A 43 3.76 -11.09 12.46
N ARG A 44 4.91 -10.49 12.81
CA ARG A 44 5.39 -9.26 12.16
C ARG A 44 5.68 -9.49 10.68
N LEU A 45 6.34 -10.60 10.33
CA LEU A 45 6.63 -10.95 8.94
C LEU A 45 5.33 -11.06 8.12
N TYR A 46 4.36 -11.83 8.61
CA TYR A 46 3.07 -12.00 7.97
C TYR A 46 2.32 -10.67 7.79
N ALA A 47 2.35 -9.79 8.80
CA ALA A 47 1.72 -8.48 8.72
C ALA A 47 2.34 -7.62 7.61
N TRP A 48 3.67 -7.64 7.47
CA TRP A 48 4.35 -6.93 6.38
C TRP A 48 4.08 -7.54 5.00
N GLU A 49 4.04 -8.86 4.89
CA GLU A 49 3.69 -9.56 3.63
C GLU A 49 2.26 -9.23 3.18
N LYS A 50 1.31 -9.23 4.12
CA LYS A 50 -0.07 -8.82 3.83
C LYS A 50 -0.13 -7.37 3.35
N LYS A 51 0.61 -6.47 3.99
CA LYS A 51 0.71 -5.06 3.56
C LYS A 51 1.33 -4.91 2.17
N LEU A 52 2.38 -5.69 1.88
CA LEU A 52 3.00 -5.72 0.55
C LEU A 52 1.99 -6.15 -0.52
N TYR A 53 1.24 -7.22 -0.25
CA TYR A 53 0.20 -7.71 -1.16
C TYR A 53 -0.87 -6.64 -1.44
N ASP A 54 -1.38 -5.98 -0.41
CA ASP A 54 -2.40 -4.93 -0.57
C ASP A 54 -1.88 -3.75 -1.38
N GLU A 55 -0.64 -3.31 -1.14
CA GLU A 55 0.00 -2.22 -1.89
C GLU A 55 0.25 -2.60 -3.36
N VAL A 56 0.74 -3.82 -3.63
CA VAL A 56 0.93 -4.33 -5.00
C VAL A 56 -0.41 -4.39 -5.73
N LYS A 57 -1.46 -4.89 -5.07
CA LYS A 57 -2.81 -4.97 -5.63
C LYS A 57 -3.38 -3.59 -5.93
N ALA A 58 -3.20 -2.62 -5.03
CA ALA A 58 -3.63 -1.24 -5.24
C ALA A 58 -2.87 -0.58 -6.41
N SER A 59 -1.55 -0.76 -6.46
CA SER A 59 -0.68 -0.27 -7.55
C SER A 59 -1.11 -0.80 -8.92
N GLU A 60 -1.47 -2.08 -9.01
CA GLU A 60 -1.98 -2.70 -10.23
C GLU A 60 -3.28 -2.06 -10.73
N MET A 61 -4.19 -1.69 -9.81
CA MET A 61 -5.43 -0.99 -10.18
C MET A 61 -5.15 0.41 -10.75
N VAL A 62 -4.22 1.16 -10.15
CA VAL A 62 -3.79 2.48 -10.67
C VAL A 62 -3.14 2.34 -12.04
N ARG A 63 -2.33 1.30 -12.25
CA ARG A 63 -1.68 1.03 -13.55
C ARG A 63 -2.70 0.73 -14.65
N LYS A 64 -3.72 -0.08 -14.36
CA LYS A 64 -4.83 -0.33 -15.30
C LYS A 64 -5.56 0.95 -15.67
N GLU A 65 -5.83 1.82 -14.71
CA GLU A 65 -6.46 3.12 -14.97
C GLU A 65 -5.55 4.00 -15.85
N TYR A 66 -4.24 4.05 -15.55
CA TYR A 66 -3.25 4.76 -16.34
C TYR A 66 -3.26 4.31 -17.80
N ASP A 67 -3.24 3.01 -18.05
CA ASP A 67 -3.25 2.43 -19.40
C ASP A 67 -4.52 2.79 -20.17
N GLN A 68 -5.68 2.74 -19.49
CA GLN A 68 -6.96 3.15 -20.08
C GLN A 68 -6.96 4.65 -20.44
N LYS A 69 -6.48 5.51 -19.54
CA LYS A 69 -6.40 6.96 -19.80
C LYS A 69 -5.41 7.28 -20.92
N CYS A 70 -4.30 6.56 -21.02
CA CYS A 70 -3.36 6.70 -22.12
C CYS A 70 -3.97 6.31 -23.48
N LYS A 71 -4.76 5.22 -23.52
CA LYS A 71 -5.51 4.84 -24.73
C LYS A 71 -6.52 5.92 -25.12
N LEU A 72 -7.29 6.42 -24.15
CA LEU A 72 -8.25 7.50 -24.37
C LEU A 72 -7.57 8.78 -24.88
N LEU A 73 -6.43 9.16 -24.28
CA LEU A 73 -5.69 10.35 -24.70
C LEU A 73 -5.28 10.27 -26.17
N ARG A 74 -4.73 9.12 -26.61
CA ARG A 74 -4.36 8.88 -28.01
C ARG A 74 -5.57 8.98 -28.95
N GLN A 75 -6.72 8.45 -28.54
CA GLN A 75 -7.96 8.57 -29.32
C GLN A 75 -8.41 10.02 -29.46
N LEU A 76 -8.47 10.78 -28.37
CA LEU A 76 -8.85 12.19 -28.38
C LEU A 76 -7.90 13.05 -29.24
N GLU A 77 -6.60 12.76 -29.19
CA GLU A 77 -5.59 13.44 -30.02
C GLU A 77 -5.76 13.10 -31.51
N SER A 78 -6.13 11.86 -31.85
CA SER A 78 -6.38 11.44 -33.24
C SER A 78 -7.68 11.99 -33.84
N GLU A 79 -8.73 12.11 -33.03
CA GLU A 79 -10.06 12.60 -33.46
C GLU A 79 -10.16 14.13 -33.55
N GLY A 80 -9.10 14.86 -33.17
CA GLY A 80 -9.10 16.33 -33.18
C GLY A 80 -10.13 16.95 -32.21
N ARG A 81 -10.39 16.28 -31.08
CA ARG A 81 -11.34 16.76 -30.04
C ARG A 81 -10.86 18.07 -29.42
N SER A 82 -11.75 18.75 -28.68
CA SER A 82 -11.42 20.07 -28.10
C SER A 82 -10.15 20.01 -27.23
N PHE A 83 -9.26 20.99 -27.41
CA PHE A 83 -8.00 21.12 -26.67
C PHE A 83 -8.17 21.00 -25.15
N ARG A 84 -9.26 21.60 -24.61
CA ARG A 84 -9.63 21.53 -23.19
C ARG A 84 -9.85 20.09 -22.70
N SER A 85 -10.40 19.20 -23.53
CA SER A 85 -10.64 17.80 -23.17
C SER A 85 -9.35 16.96 -23.18
N ILE A 86 -8.44 17.28 -24.10
CA ILE A 86 -7.12 16.66 -24.21
C ILE A 86 -6.27 17.03 -22.99
N ASP A 87 -6.20 18.31 -22.63
CA ASP A 87 -5.44 18.79 -21.48
C ASP A 87 -5.91 18.19 -20.15
N LYS A 88 -7.23 18.08 -19.95
CA LYS A 88 -7.81 17.41 -18.78
C LYS A 88 -7.35 15.95 -18.69
N THR A 89 -7.41 15.21 -19.79
CA THR A 89 -6.97 13.80 -19.82
C THR A 89 -5.46 13.70 -19.59
N ARG A 90 -4.67 14.61 -20.15
CA ARG A 90 -3.21 14.66 -19.95
C ARG A 90 -2.84 14.93 -18.48
N ALA A 91 -3.58 15.80 -17.79
CA ALA A 91 -3.39 16.05 -16.37
C ALA A 91 -3.64 14.76 -15.54
N VAL A 92 -4.73 14.04 -15.82
CA VAL A 92 -5.02 12.75 -15.15
C VAL A 92 -3.94 11.71 -15.42
N VAL A 93 -3.44 11.59 -16.66
CA VAL A 93 -2.34 10.68 -17.00
C VAL A 93 -1.07 11.01 -16.20
N LYS A 94 -0.72 12.29 -16.05
CA LYS A 94 0.44 12.71 -15.24
C LYS A 94 0.28 12.41 -13.76
N ASP A 95 -0.92 12.60 -13.21
CA ASP A 95 -1.25 12.26 -11.83
C ASP A 95 -1.10 10.75 -11.58
N LEU A 96 -1.75 9.93 -12.41
CA LEU A 96 -1.68 8.47 -12.31
C LEU A 96 -0.24 7.95 -12.43
N HIS A 97 0.55 8.50 -13.36
CA HIS A 97 1.97 8.16 -13.49
C HIS A 97 2.77 8.48 -12.22
N SER A 98 2.52 9.64 -11.60
CA SER A 98 3.18 10.03 -10.35
C SER A 98 2.79 9.08 -9.21
N ARG A 99 1.52 8.70 -9.12
CA ARG A 99 1.03 7.73 -8.11
C ARG A 99 1.66 6.34 -8.29
N ILE A 100 1.83 5.86 -9.53
CA ILE A 100 2.53 4.59 -9.82
C ILE A 100 3.98 4.67 -9.33
N ARG A 101 4.69 5.77 -9.60
CA ARG A 101 6.08 5.95 -9.13
C ARG A 101 6.17 5.91 -7.61
N VAL A 102 5.27 6.59 -6.91
CA VAL A 102 5.23 6.57 -5.44
C VAL A 102 4.93 5.16 -4.92
N ALA A 103 3.99 4.44 -5.52
CA ALA A 103 3.67 3.07 -5.14
C ALA A 103 4.88 2.14 -5.29
N ILE A 104 5.68 2.28 -6.36
CA ILE A 104 6.92 1.50 -6.56
C ILE A 104 7.89 1.72 -5.38
N HIS A 105 8.12 2.98 -4.98
CA HIS A 105 9.01 3.28 -3.85
C HIS A 105 8.49 2.71 -2.53
N ARG A 106 7.17 2.72 -2.32
CA ARG A 106 6.54 2.15 -1.12
C ARG A 106 6.68 0.63 -1.08
N ILE A 107 6.41 -0.05 -2.21
CA ILE A 107 6.58 -1.51 -2.37
C ILE A 107 8.03 -1.90 -2.09
N ASP A 108 9.01 -1.18 -2.64
CA ASP A 108 10.43 -1.40 -2.38
C ASP A 108 10.77 -1.26 -0.89
N SER A 109 10.24 -0.22 -0.25
CA SER A 109 10.47 0.02 1.19
C SER A 109 9.87 -1.08 2.08
N ILE A 110 8.69 -1.58 1.74
CA ILE A 110 8.05 -2.70 2.45
C ILE A 110 8.85 -4.00 2.22
N SER A 111 9.29 -4.25 0.97
CA SER A 111 10.07 -5.45 0.63
C SER A 111 11.37 -5.50 1.43
N LYS A 112 12.08 -4.36 1.52
CA LYS A 112 13.30 -4.24 2.36
C LYS A 112 13.03 -4.50 3.84
N LYS A 113 11.89 -4.04 4.38
CA LYS A 113 11.48 -4.35 5.77
C LYS A 113 11.29 -5.85 5.98
N ILE A 114 10.71 -6.57 5.01
CA ILE A 114 10.53 -8.03 5.07
C ILE A 114 11.90 -8.73 4.98
N GLU A 115 12.76 -8.31 4.06
CA GLU A 115 14.13 -8.83 3.92
C GLU A 115 14.93 -8.65 5.22
N ASP A 116 14.92 -7.45 5.80
CA ASP A 116 15.61 -7.18 7.06
C ASP A 116 15.08 -8.06 8.21
N LEU A 117 13.76 -8.26 8.32
CA LEU A 117 13.19 -9.15 9.34
C LEU A 117 13.58 -10.61 9.13
N ARG A 118 13.55 -11.06 7.87
CA ARG A 118 13.94 -12.43 7.50
C ARG A 118 15.41 -12.68 7.83
N ASP A 119 16.29 -11.78 7.44
CA ASP A 119 17.74 -12.00 7.47
C ASP A 119 18.34 -11.68 8.85
N ARG A 120 17.79 -10.71 9.58
CA ARG A 120 18.37 -10.26 10.87
C ARG A 120 17.69 -10.83 12.10
N GLU A 121 16.44 -11.28 11.99
CA GLU A 121 15.71 -11.86 13.13
C GLU A 121 15.37 -13.32 12.90
N LEU A 122 14.66 -13.65 11.81
CA LEU A 122 14.16 -15.01 11.62
C LEU A 122 15.29 -16.02 11.35
N GLN A 123 16.27 -15.66 10.53
CA GLN A 123 17.42 -16.52 10.25
C GLN A 123 18.20 -16.91 11.51
N PRO A 124 18.71 -15.98 12.35
CA PRO A 124 19.47 -16.35 13.55
C PRO A 124 18.61 -17.12 14.56
N GLN A 125 17.31 -16.82 14.64
CA GLN A 125 16.37 -17.58 15.46
C GLN A 125 16.27 -19.06 15.03
N LEU A 126 16.26 -19.33 13.72
CA LEU A 126 16.24 -20.69 13.21
C LEU A 126 17.58 -21.41 13.41
N GLU A 127 18.70 -20.69 13.28
CA GLU A 127 20.04 -21.21 13.55
C GLU A 127 20.18 -21.65 15.02
N GLU A 128 19.79 -20.79 15.97
CA GLU A 128 19.78 -21.11 17.41
C GLU A 128 18.88 -22.31 17.71
N LEU A 129 17.69 -22.36 17.11
CA LEU A 129 16.76 -23.46 17.28
C LEU A 129 17.40 -24.80 16.82
N ILE A 130 18.04 -24.82 15.65
CA ILE A 130 18.72 -26.00 15.12
C ILE A 130 19.87 -26.43 16.03
N GLU A 131 20.71 -25.49 16.48
CA GLU A 131 21.81 -25.78 17.39
C GLU A 131 21.32 -26.41 18.71
N GLY A 132 20.23 -25.88 19.29
CA GLY A 132 19.60 -26.42 20.49
C GLY A 132 19.08 -27.86 20.32
N TYR A 133 18.62 -28.24 19.14
CA TYR A 133 18.17 -29.61 18.84
C TYR A 133 19.31 -30.57 18.43
N VAL A 134 20.42 -30.07 17.88
CA VAL A 134 21.55 -30.89 17.40
C VAL A 134 22.58 -31.16 18.50
N LEU A 135 22.68 -30.31 19.52
CA LEU A 135 23.62 -30.45 20.64
C LEU A 135 23.13 -31.16 21.94
N PRO A 136 21.99 -31.89 22.04
CA PRO A 136 21.61 -32.55 23.29
C PRO A 136 22.42 -33.83 23.62
N LEU A 137 23.43 -34.21 22.82
CA LEU A 137 24.23 -35.44 23.00
C LEU A 137 25.56 -35.25 23.75
N ARG A 138 25.74 -34.15 24.48
CA ARG A 138 26.90 -33.95 25.37
C ARG A 138 26.45 -33.58 26.79
N ALA A 139 25.88 -34.56 27.50
CA ALA A 139 25.79 -34.59 28.96
C ALA A 139 25.78 -36.04 29.43
#